data_AF-A0A9Q3CTE6-F1
#
_entry.id   AF-A0A9Q3CTE6-F1
#
_cell.length_a   1.000
_cell.length_b   1.000
_cell.length_c   1.000
_cell.angle_alpha   90.00
_cell.angle_beta   90.00
_cell.angle_gamma   90.00
#
_symmetry.space_group_name_H-M   'P 1'
#
loop_
_entity.id
_entity.type
_entity.pdbx_description
1 polymer ?
#
loop_
_entity_poly.entity_id
_entity_poly.type
_entity_poly.pdbx_seq_one_letter_code
_entity_poly.pdbx_strand_id
1 'polypeptide(L)'
;MNKAFDYENQKWDNSNKVPDFKLGDLVLFPTLNFNNMKGPKKLQFFYVGPFVIVSLHGTNPVQVELSGELENKHPTFPVSLINPYQPAYKEFFPLRNPSPLALPPV
;
A
#
# COMPACT_ATOMS: atom_id res chain seq x y z
N MET A 1 -35.90 -10.73 -10.32
CA MET A 1 -34.49 -10.28 -10.32
C MET A 1 -34.47 -8.76 -10.23
N ASN A 2 -33.79 -8.22 -9.22
CA ASN A 2 -33.75 -6.79 -8.90
C ASN A 2 -32.70 -6.10 -9.79
N LYS A 3 -33.12 -5.54 -10.92
CA LYS A 3 -32.25 -4.89 -11.92
C LYS A 3 -31.31 -3.82 -11.33
N ALA A 4 -31.70 -3.17 -10.24
CA ALA A 4 -30.87 -2.19 -9.54
C ALA A 4 -29.65 -2.82 -8.85
N PHE A 5 -29.84 -3.99 -8.21
CA PHE A 5 -28.76 -4.72 -7.56
C PHE A 5 -27.74 -5.24 -8.57
N ASP A 6 -28.24 -5.73 -9.71
CA ASP A 6 -27.38 -6.22 -10.80
C ASP A 6 -26.52 -5.08 -11.41
N TYR A 7 -27.08 -3.88 -11.54
CA TYR A 7 -26.37 -2.69 -12.00
C TYR A 7 -25.26 -2.24 -11.02
N GLU A 8 -25.54 -2.25 -9.72
CA GLU A 8 -24.57 -1.89 -8.69
C GLU A 8 -23.37 -2.85 -8.64
N ASN A 9 -23.65 -4.16 -8.70
CA ASN A 9 -22.59 -5.18 -8.73
C ASN A 9 -21.72 -5.04 -9.98
N GLN A 10 -22.33 -4.91 -11.15
CA GLN A 10 -21.60 -4.75 -12.40
C GLN A 10 -20.72 -3.48 -12.40
N LYS A 11 -21.23 -2.37 -11.85
CA LYS A 11 -20.45 -1.14 -11.69
C LYS A 11 -19.26 -1.36 -10.77
N TRP A 12 -19.45 -2.07 -9.65
CA TRP A 12 -18.39 -2.36 -8.69
C TRP A 12 -17.31 -3.28 -9.28
N ASP A 13 -17.70 -4.35 -9.97
CA ASP A 13 -16.79 -5.30 -10.62
C ASP A 13 -15.91 -4.61 -11.68
N ASN A 14 -16.50 -3.67 -12.43
CA ASN A 14 -15.77 -2.89 -13.44
C ASN A 14 -14.72 -1.95 -12.83
N SER A 15 -15.01 -1.36 -11.66
CA SER A 15 -14.10 -0.41 -10.99
C SER A 15 -13.06 -1.09 -10.11
N ASN A 16 -13.37 -2.25 -9.50
CA ASN A 16 -12.50 -2.93 -8.56
C ASN A 16 -11.72 -4.05 -9.25
N LYS A 17 -10.78 -3.64 -10.11
CA LYS A 17 -9.81 -4.57 -10.67
C LYS A 17 -8.70 -4.78 -9.66
N VAL A 18 -8.50 -6.04 -9.27
CA VAL A 18 -7.36 -6.44 -8.44
C VAL A 18 -6.09 -6.19 -9.24
N PRO A 19 -5.13 -5.40 -8.72
CA PRO A 19 -3.83 -5.24 -9.37
C PRO A 19 -3.08 -6.58 -9.37
N ASP A 20 -2.48 -6.93 -10.50
CA ASP A 20 -1.59 -8.08 -10.56
C ASP A 20 -0.24 -7.71 -9.93
N PHE A 21 0.09 -8.35 -8.81
CA PHE A 21 1.35 -8.14 -8.11
C PHE A 21 2.34 -9.26 -8.43
N LYS A 22 3.63 -8.89 -8.57
CA LYS A 22 4.73 -9.84 -8.77
C LYS A 22 5.69 -9.83 -7.59
N LEU A 23 6.47 -10.91 -7.51
CA LEU A 23 7.58 -11.01 -6.56
C LEU A 23 8.59 -9.90 -6.84
N GLY A 24 9.01 -9.18 -5.80
CA GLY A 24 9.94 -8.05 -5.91
C GLY A 24 9.28 -6.70 -6.17
N ASP A 25 7.97 -6.63 -6.40
CA ASP A 25 7.28 -5.35 -6.57
C ASP A 25 7.26 -4.55 -5.25
N LEU A 26 7.35 -3.22 -5.38
CA LEU A 26 7.25 -2.28 -4.28
C LEU A 26 5.80 -1.92 -4.03
N VAL A 27 5.38 -1.98 -2.77
CA VAL A 27 4.00 -1.72 -2.38
C VAL A 27 3.88 -0.84 -1.14
N LEU A 28 2.73 -0.17 -1.05
CA LEU A 28 2.34 0.74 0.02
C LEU A 28 1.13 0.19 0.77
N PHE A 29 1.11 0.40 2.09
CA PHE A 29 -0.05 0.08 2.92
C PHE A 29 -0.70 1.33 3.51
N PRO A 30 -2.04 1.40 3.57
CA PRO A 30 -2.74 2.50 4.25
C PRO A 30 -2.47 2.49 5.76
N THR A 31 -2.12 3.65 6.32
CA THR A 31 -1.88 3.82 7.77
C THR A 31 -3.14 3.73 8.61
N LEU A 32 -4.31 3.93 8.00
CA LEU A 32 -5.63 3.78 8.63
C LEU A 32 -5.82 2.41 9.30
N ASN A 33 -5.13 1.38 8.80
CA ASN A 33 -5.23 0.01 9.29
C ASN A 33 -4.20 -0.34 10.37
N PHE A 34 -3.29 0.59 10.70
CA PHE A 34 -2.24 0.39 11.71
C PHE A 34 -2.49 1.27 12.94
N ASN A 35 -2.92 0.65 14.04
CA ASN A 35 -3.17 1.36 15.31
C ASN A 35 -1.90 1.75 16.08
N ASN A 36 -0.72 1.23 15.68
CA ASN A 36 0.52 1.35 16.45
C ASN A 36 1.53 2.33 15.82
N MET A 37 1.08 3.18 14.89
CA MET A 37 1.91 4.20 14.26
C MET A 37 2.23 5.32 15.25
N LYS A 38 3.50 5.70 15.38
CA LYS A 38 3.88 6.81 16.27
C LYS A 38 3.38 8.16 15.74
N GLY A 39 3.07 9.06 16.69
CA GLY A 39 2.74 10.47 16.41
C GLY A 39 1.25 10.77 16.26
N PRO A 40 0.89 12.06 16.15
CA PRO A 40 -0.51 12.48 16.09
C PRO A 40 -1.15 12.12 14.75
N LYS A 41 -2.34 11.50 14.78
CA LYS A 41 -3.10 11.02 13.61
C LYS A 41 -3.21 12.03 12.45
N LYS A 42 -3.22 13.33 12.74
CA LYS A 42 -3.32 14.40 11.73
C LYS A 42 -2.03 14.64 10.92
N LEU A 43 -0.87 14.33 11.49
CA LEU A 43 0.44 14.50 10.84
C LEU A 43 1.01 13.18 10.30
N GLN A 44 0.30 12.07 10.51
CA GLN A 44 0.70 10.78 9.97
C GLN A 44 0.53 10.77 8.46
N PHE A 45 1.46 10.12 7.77
CA PHE A 45 1.32 9.83 6.34
C PHE A 45 0.09 8.94 6.12
N PHE A 46 -0.57 9.08 4.97
CA PHE A 46 -1.69 8.19 4.59
C PHE A 46 -1.24 6.78 4.26
N TYR A 47 0.03 6.62 3.87
CA TYR A 47 0.63 5.35 3.47
C TYR A 47 1.97 5.13 4.16
N VAL A 48 2.30 3.85 4.38
CA VAL A 48 3.59 3.37 4.88
C VAL A 48 4.22 2.43 3.86
N GLY A 49 5.55 2.40 3.84
CA GLY A 49 6.31 1.70 2.81
C GLY A 49 6.81 2.67 1.74
N PRO A 50 7.75 2.24 0.89
CA PRO A 50 7.58 1.03 0.09
C PRO A 50 8.13 -0.23 0.75
N PHE A 51 7.38 -1.33 0.66
CA PHE A 51 7.81 -2.67 1.08
C PHE A 51 7.92 -3.58 -0.13
N VAL A 52 8.80 -4.58 -0.05
CA VAL A 52 9.02 -5.54 -1.13
C VAL A 52 8.12 -6.75 -0.93
N ILE A 53 7.47 -7.20 -2.00
CA ILE A 53 6.75 -8.48 -2.00
C ILE A 53 7.76 -9.64 -2.04
N VAL A 54 7.74 -10.48 -1.01
CA VAL A 54 8.64 -11.63 -0.85
C VAL A 54 8.01 -12.91 -1.38
N SER A 55 6.71 -13.11 -1.14
CA SER A 55 6.01 -14.30 -1.61
C SER A 55 4.53 -14.02 -1.89
N LEU A 56 3.96 -14.78 -2.84
CA LEU A 56 2.54 -14.76 -3.16
C LEU A 56 1.96 -16.10 -2.70
N HIS A 57 1.05 -16.06 -1.73
CA HIS A 57 0.36 -17.25 -1.22
C HIS A 57 -0.95 -17.42 -1.99
N GLY A 58 -0.94 -18.27 -3.01
CA GLY A 58 -2.13 -18.52 -3.82
C GLY A 58 -2.62 -17.28 -4.57
N THR A 59 -3.91 -16.99 -4.49
CA THR A 59 -4.58 -15.96 -5.33
C THR A 59 -4.64 -14.57 -4.68
N ASN A 60 -4.54 -14.46 -3.36
CA ASN A 60 -4.85 -13.21 -2.65
C ASN A 60 -3.83 -12.84 -1.56
N PRO A 61 -3.48 -13.71 -0.59
CA PRO A 61 -2.53 -13.30 0.42
C PRO A 61 -1.13 -13.07 -0.16
N VAL A 62 -0.58 -11.89 0.11
CA VAL A 62 0.76 -11.48 -0.29
C VAL A 62 1.60 -11.31 0.96
N GLN A 63 2.79 -11.90 0.98
CA GLN A 63 3.76 -11.71 2.03
C GLN A 63 4.74 -10.61 1.63
N VAL A 64 4.90 -9.62 2.50
CA VAL A 64 5.85 -8.52 2.33
C VAL A 64 6.93 -8.55 3.39
N GLU A 65 8.07 -7.99 3.05
CA GLU A 65 9.11 -7.70 4.03
C GLU A 65 8.78 -6.38 4.72
N LEU A 66 8.38 -6.45 6.00
CA LEU A 66 8.14 -5.26 6.82
C LEU A 66 9.45 -4.84 7.50
N SER A 67 9.67 -3.54 7.58
CA SER A 67 10.87 -2.95 8.20
C SER A 67 10.48 -1.86 9.20
N GLY A 68 11.36 -1.57 10.16
CA GLY A 68 11.18 -0.52 11.17
C GLY A 68 10.08 -0.84 12.18
N GLU A 69 9.12 0.08 12.37
CA GLU A 69 8.10 -0.03 13.42
C GLU A 69 7.08 -1.17 13.19
N LEU A 70 7.11 -1.79 12.01
CA LEU A 70 6.17 -2.83 11.59
C LEU A 70 6.81 -4.23 11.52
N GLU A 71 8.09 -4.39 11.87
CA GLU A 71 8.78 -5.70 11.87
C GLU A 71 8.09 -6.76 12.73
N ASN A 72 7.49 -6.33 13.85
CA ASN A 72 6.78 -7.22 14.78
C ASN A 72 5.33 -7.54 14.35
N LYS A 73 4.88 -7.04 13.19
CA LYS A 73 3.53 -7.32 12.67
C LYS A 73 3.55 -8.49 11.71
N HIS A 74 2.38 -9.10 11.52
CA HIS A 74 2.23 -10.19 10.57
C HIS A 74 2.52 -9.69 9.15
N PRO A 75 3.44 -10.33 8.40
CA PRO A 75 3.89 -9.85 7.09
C PRO A 75 2.94 -10.19 5.95
N THR A 76 1.92 -11.03 6.16
CA THR A 76 0.95 -11.38 5.12
C THR A 76 -0.27 -10.49 5.17
N PHE A 77 -0.63 -9.93 4.01
CA PHE A 77 -1.79 -9.05 3.82
C PHE A 77 -2.58 -9.49 2.58
N PRO A 78 -3.90 -9.26 2.55
CA PRO A 78 -4.69 -9.45 1.33
C PRO A 78 -4.38 -8.37 0.29
N VAL A 79 -4.45 -8.69 -1.01
CA VAL A 79 -4.21 -7.74 -2.13
C VAL A 79 -5.04 -6.47 -2.03
N SER A 80 -6.25 -6.54 -1.46
CA SER A 80 -7.15 -5.40 -1.34
C SER A 80 -6.63 -4.30 -0.43
N LEU A 81 -5.69 -4.61 0.47
CA LEU A 81 -5.08 -3.65 1.39
C LEU A 81 -3.74 -3.11 0.89
N ILE A 82 -3.34 -3.49 -0.32
CA ILE A 82 -2.04 -3.19 -0.91
C ILE A 82 -2.24 -2.21 -2.05
N ASN A 83 -1.43 -1.15 -2.07
CA ASN A 83 -1.38 -0.21 -3.18
C ASN A 83 -0.04 -0.35 -3.90
N PRO A 84 -0.02 -0.37 -5.25
CA PRO A 84 1.22 -0.40 -6.00
C PRO A 84 2.02 0.88 -5.78
N TYR A 85 3.32 0.76 -5.53
CA TYR A 85 4.19 1.93 -5.39
C TYR A 85 4.44 2.57 -6.75
N GLN A 86 4.17 3.87 -6.87
CA GLN A 86 4.51 4.66 -8.04
C GLN A 86 5.71 5.56 -7.73
N PRO A 87 6.85 5.38 -8.41
CA PRO A 87 7.99 6.26 -8.21
C PRO A 87 7.65 7.67 -8.69
N ALA A 88 8.26 8.66 -8.05
CA ALA A 88 8.14 10.04 -8.50
C ALA A 88 8.89 10.21 -9.83
N TYR A 89 8.14 10.26 -10.93
CA TYR A 89 8.70 10.51 -12.25
C TYR A 89 9.30 11.92 -12.32
N LYS A 90 10.61 12.00 -12.54
CA LYS A 90 11.33 13.28 -12.68
C LYS A 90 10.83 14.10 -13.87
N GLU A 91 10.33 13.44 -14.90
CA GLU A 91 9.81 14.08 -16.12
C GLU A 91 8.60 14.99 -15.82
N PHE A 92 7.70 14.55 -14.94
CA PHE A 92 6.51 15.31 -14.57
C PHE A 92 6.77 16.31 -13.44
N PHE A 93 7.80 16.07 -12.61
CA PHE A 93 8.10 16.89 -11.43
C PHE A 93 9.60 17.24 -11.33
N PRO A 94 10.14 18.03 -12.28
CA PRO A 94 11.58 18.30 -12.37
C PRO A 94 12.15 19.07 -11.19
N LEU A 95 11.33 19.87 -10.49
CA LEU A 95 11.73 20.68 -9.33
C LEU A 95 11.61 19.94 -8.00
N ARG A 96 11.17 18.67 -8.00
CA ARG A 96 10.99 17.89 -6.78
C ARG A 96 12.34 17.33 -6.31
N ASN A 97 12.99 18.05 -5.41
CA ASN A 97 14.15 17.51 -4.69
C ASN A 97 13.66 16.47 -3.67
N PRO A 98 14.27 15.27 -3.60
CA PRO A 98 13.95 14.33 -2.54
C PRO A 98 14.24 15.00 -1.19
N SER A 99 13.27 15.00 -0.27
CA SER A 99 13.58 15.51 1.07
C SER A 99 14.67 14.62 1.67
N PRO A 100 15.67 15.18 2.33
CA PRO A 100 16.58 14.35 3.13
C PRO A 100 15.72 13.62 4.17
N LEU A 101 15.85 12.29 4.22
CA LEU A 101 15.27 11.48 5.30
C LEU A 101 15.80 12.10 6.59
N ALA A 102 14.92 12.71 7.39
CA ALA A 102 15.33 13.30 8.65
C ALA A 102 15.80 12.18 9.56
N LEU A 103 17.12 11.94 9.62
CA LEU A 103 17.72 11.16 10.69
C LEU A 103 17.32 11.87 11.98
N PRO A 104 16.62 11.20 12.92
CA PRO A 104 16.33 11.83 14.20
C PRO A 104 17.66 12.23 14.86
N PRO A 105 17.72 13.39 15.55
CA PRO A 105 18.92 13.80 16.26
C PRO A 105 19.31 12.74 17.29
N VAL A 106 20.61 12.40 17.30
CA VAL A 106 21.27 11.45 18.22
C VAL A 106 21.20 11.95 19.65
#